data_AF-A0A8I2YJ06-F1
#
_entry.id   AF-A0A8I2YJ06-F1
#
_cell.length_a   1.000
_cell.length_b   1.000
_cell.length_c   1.000
_cell.angle_alpha   90.00
_cell.angle_beta   90.00
_cell.angle_gamma   90.00
#
_symmetry.space_group_name_H-M   'P 1'
#
loop_
_entity.id
_entity.type
_entity.pdbx_description
1 polymer ?
#
loop_
_entity_poly.entity_id
_entity_poly.type
_entity_poly.pdbx_seq_one_letter_code
_entity_poly.pdbx_strand_id
1 'polypeptide(L)'
;MNDALLEQQEVACLARLTDQEIIAELQKEINLDEYGIGLTSFKKIRKTLDLERTRKQAHTPDSIRVPMTELRSMYPDAGVREMTSLLFHEYSILASRTYEPHLVRQRKVNRLK
;
A
#
# COMPACT_ATOMS: atom_id res chain seq x y z
N MET A 1 15.37 9.63 -11.44
CA MET A 1 16.00 8.87 -10.32
C MET A 1 15.05 8.61 -9.15
N ASN A 2 13.94 9.35 -9.00
CA ASN A 2 13.00 9.11 -7.89
C ASN A 2 12.00 7.97 -8.14
N ASP A 3 11.68 7.64 -9.39
CA ASP A 3 10.62 6.68 -9.70
C ASP A 3 10.98 5.23 -9.35
N ALA A 4 12.24 4.81 -9.56
CA ALA A 4 12.70 3.45 -9.23
C ALA A 4 12.75 3.19 -7.71
N LEU A 5 13.04 4.22 -6.92
CA LEU A 5 13.03 4.15 -5.45
C LEU A 5 11.59 4.07 -4.92
N LEU A 6 10.64 4.74 -5.58
CA LEU A 6 9.23 4.67 -5.26
C LEU A 6 8.67 3.28 -5.58
N GLU A 7 8.91 2.77 -6.79
CA GLU A 7 8.46 1.43 -7.20
C GLU A 7 9.02 0.31 -6.29
N GLN A 8 10.31 0.37 -5.92
CA GLN A 8 10.87 -0.63 -5.00
C GLN A 8 10.32 -0.52 -3.57
N GLN A 9 9.99 0.68 -3.08
CA GLN A 9 9.33 0.88 -1.79
C GLN A 9 7.87 0.41 -1.79
N GLU A 10 7.16 0.59 -2.91
CA GLU A 10 5.78 0.14 -3.11
C GLU A 10 5.67 -1.40 -3.09
N VAL A 11 6.58 -2.08 -3.80
CA VAL A 11 6.66 -3.56 -3.80
C VAL A 11 6.97 -4.08 -2.39
N ALA A 12 7.83 -3.39 -1.64
CA ALA A 12 8.22 -3.81 -0.30
C ALA A 12 7.10 -3.64 0.75
N CYS A 13 6.28 -2.60 0.64
CA CYS A 13 5.10 -2.42 1.49
C CYS A 13 4.05 -3.51 1.25
N LEU A 14 3.89 -3.96 -0.01
CA LEU A 14 3.01 -5.07 -0.36
C LEU A 14 3.58 -6.44 0.06
N ALA A 15 4.90 -6.61 0.03
CA ALA A 15 5.61 -7.83 0.40
C ALA A 15 5.72 -8.09 1.92
N ARG A 16 5.14 -7.23 2.76
CA ARG A 16 5.17 -7.28 4.25
C ARG A 16 6.56 -7.11 4.88
N LEU A 17 7.56 -6.65 4.13
CA LEU A 17 8.91 -6.44 4.64
C LEU A 17 8.92 -5.39 5.76
N THR A 18 9.74 -5.64 6.77
CA THR A 18 10.05 -4.71 7.86
C THR A 18 11.00 -3.62 7.40
N ASP A 19 11.01 -2.46 8.06
CA ASP A 19 11.90 -1.35 7.67
C ASP A 19 13.37 -1.77 7.57
N GLN A 20 13.80 -2.74 8.38
CA GLN A 20 15.16 -3.29 8.34
C GLN A 20 15.42 -4.12 7.07
N GLU A 21 14.47 -4.98 6.70
CA GLU A 21 14.55 -5.78 5.47
C GLU A 21 14.53 -4.89 4.22
N ILE A 22 13.73 -3.82 4.23
CA ILE A 22 13.69 -2.85 3.12
C ILE A 22 15.04 -2.18 2.93
N ILE A 23 15.66 -1.72 4.03
CA ILE A 23 16.97 -1.11 3.98
C ILE A 23 18.03 -2.11 3.51
N ALA A 24 17.97 -3.36 3.97
CA ALA A 24 18.88 -4.41 3.53
C ALA A 24 18.75 -4.72 2.03
N GLU A 25 17.53 -4.68 1.48
CA GLU A 25 17.33 -4.78 0.02
C GLU A 25 17.86 -3.55 -0.72
N LEU A 26 17.57 -2.34 -0.23
CA LEU A 26 18.05 -1.10 -0.84
C LEU A 26 19.58 -1.00 -0.84
N GLN A 27 20.26 -1.54 0.19
CA GLN A 27 21.72 -1.59 0.27
C GLN A 27 22.36 -2.44 -0.84
N LYS A 28 21.62 -3.37 -1.46
CA LYS A 28 22.16 -4.19 -2.56
C LYS A 28 22.34 -3.39 -3.85
N GLU A 29 21.52 -2.36 -4.04
CA GLU A 29 21.44 -1.58 -5.27
C GLU A 29 22.01 -0.15 -5.09
N ILE A 30 22.00 0.38 -3.86
CA ILE A 30 22.36 1.78 -3.57
C ILE A 30 23.24 1.86 -2.33
N ASN A 31 24.29 2.68 -2.40
CA ASN A 31 25.12 3.01 -1.23
C ASN A 31 24.38 4.00 -0.31
N LEU A 32 23.68 3.49 0.69
CA LEU A 32 22.85 4.31 1.59
C LEU A 32 23.65 5.30 2.46
N ASP A 33 24.94 5.02 2.72
CA ASP A 33 25.80 5.89 3.53
C ASP A 33 26.11 7.21 2.81
N GLU A 34 26.28 7.14 1.48
CA GLU A 34 26.50 8.31 0.62
C GLU A 34 25.30 9.28 0.65
N TYR A 35 24.08 8.73 0.77
CA TYR A 35 22.84 9.51 0.83
C TYR A 35 22.40 9.82 2.27
N GLY A 36 23.15 9.39 3.29
CA GLY A 36 22.77 9.56 4.71
C GLY A 36 21.45 8.86 5.08
N ILE A 37 21.11 7.78 4.38
CA ILE A 37 19.86 7.03 4.57
C ILE A 37 20.08 5.92 5.58
N GLY A 38 20.05 6.28 6.86
CA GLY A 38 19.92 5.34 7.98
C GLY A 38 18.44 4.99 8.27
N LEU A 39 18.22 4.06 9.18
CA LEU A 39 16.87 3.63 9.58
C LEU A 39 15.97 4.78 10.06
N THR A 40 16.54 5.76 10.74
CA THR A 40 15.82 6.93 11.27
C THR A 40 15.44 7.92 10.18
N SER A 41 16.33 8.21 9.23
CA SER A 41 16.00 9.06 8.08
C SER A 41 15.03 8.35 7.14
N PHE A 42 15.19 7.05 6.91
CA PHE A 42 14.24 6.24 6.16
C PHE A 42 12.83 6.29 6.75
N LYS A 43 12.69 6.12 8.08
CA LYS A 43 11.39 6.24 8.76
C LYS A 43 10.76 7.62 8.61
N LYS A 44 11.57 8.70 8.61
CA LYS A 44 11.08 10.06 8.38
C LYS A 44 10.60 10.25 6.95
N ILE A 45 11.39 9.80 5.96
CA ILE A 45 11.04 9.83 4.53
C ILE A 45 9.74 9.05 4.30
N ARG A 46 9.63 7.86 4.87
CA ARG A 46 8.45 7.02 4.80
C ARG A 46 7.20 7.70 5.37
N LYS A 47 7.36 8.48 6.45
CA LYS A 47 6.28 9.27 7.05
C LYS A 47 5.91 10.48 6.18
N THR A 48 6.89 11.16 5.58
CA THR A 48 6.61 12.30 4.67
C THR A 48 5.94 11.88 3.37
N LEU A 49 6.09 10.61 2.97
CA LEU A 49 5.45 10.03 1.79
C LEU A 49 4.14 9.30 2.14
N ASP A 50 3.64 9.39 3.38
CA ASP A 50 2.45 8.68 3.88
C ASP A 50 2.45 7.15 3.68
N LEU A 51 3.64 6.56 3.51
CA LEU A 51 3.85 5.12 3.35
C LEU A 51 3.78 4.37 4.69
N GLU A 52 3.02 4.86 5.66
CA GLU A 52 2.87 4.24 6.97
C GLU A 52 1.97 2.99 6.90
N ARG A 53 2.22 1.99 7.75
CA ARG A 53 1.34 0.81 7.81
C ARG A 53 -0.05 1.20 8.32
N THR A 54 -1.07 0.43 7.97
CA THR A 54 -2.49 0.62 8.36
C THR A 54 -2.72 1.03 9.81
N ARG A 55 -1.96 0.48 10.78
CA ARG A 55 -2.10 0.82 12.21
C ARG A 55 -1.73 2.27 12.56
N LYS A 56 -0.91 2.93 11.73
CA LYS A 56 -0.42 4.29 11.96
C LYS A 56 -1.15 5.35 11.14
N GLN A 57 -1.70 4.98 9.98
CA GLN A 57 -2.42 5.91 9.10
C GLN A 57 -3.72 6.49 9.69
N ALA A 58 -4.20 5.95 10.82
CA ALA A 58 -5.37 6.45 11.57
C ALA A 58 -6.66 6.63 10.73
N HIS A 59 -6.75 6.00 9.55
CA HIS A 59 -7.94 6.06 8.71
C HIS A 59 -9.12 5.35 9.37
N THR A 60 -10.28 6.00 9.33
CA THR A 60 -11.54 5.45 9.82
C THR A 60 -12.27 4.72 8.69
N PRO A 61 -13.24 3.85 9.01
CA PRO A 61 -14.09 3.25 8.01
C PRO A 61 -14.74 4.24 7.06
N ASP A 62 -15.17 5.38 7.59
CA ASP A 62 -15.83 6.42 6.81
C ASP A 62 -14.87 7.12 5.85
N SER A 63 -13.60 7.36 6.26
CA SER A 63 -12.60 7.97 5.38
C SER A 63 -12.18 7.06 4.23
N ILE A 64 -12.23 5.73 4.43
CA ILE A 64 -11.89 4.73 3.40
C ILE A 64 -13.06 4.52 2.42
N ARG A 65 -14.29 4.70 2.89
CA ARG A 65 -15.51 4.40 2.12
C ARG A 65 -15.61 5.21 0.83
N VAL A 66 -15.24 6.49 0.86
CA VAL A 66 -15.33 7.38 -0.31
C VAL A 66 -14.36 6.92 -1.41
N PRO A 67 -13.03 6.82 -1.16
CA PRO A 67 -12.06 6.25 -2.12
C PRO A 67 -12.46 4.86 -2.64
N MET A 68 -12.96 3.99 -1.75
CA MET A 68 -13.35 2.64 -2.14
C MET A 68 -14.55 2.63 -3.10
N THR A 69 -15.51 3.56 -2.92
CA THR A 69 -16.68 3.67 -3.80
C THR A 69 -16.28 4.18 -5.18
N GLU A 70 -15.39 5.18 -5.23
CA GLU A 70 -14.84 5.73 -6.49
C GLU A 70 -14.07 4.66 -7.27
N LEU A 71 -13.13 3.97 -6.61
CA LEU A 71 -12.37 2.88 -7.23
C LEU A 71 -13.28 1.74 -7.69
N ARG A 72 -14.33 1.41 -6.94
CA ARG A 72 -15.27 0.35 -7.32
C ARG A 72 -16.10 0.73 -8.55
N SER A 73 -16.40 2.02 -8.74
CA SER A 73 -17.06 2.51 -9.95
C SER A 73 -16.15 2.41 -11.18
N MET A 74 -14.85 2.65 -11.02
CA MET A 74 -13.88 2.60 -12.11
C MET A 74 -13.44 1.17 -12.44
N TYR A 75 -13.29 0.32 -11.41
CA TYR A 75 -12.81 -1.06 -11.51
C TYR A 75 -13.82 -2.03 -10.88
N PRO A 76 -14.99 -2.24 -11.51
CA PRO A 76 -16.06 -3.06 -10.93
C PRO A 76 -15.64 -4.51 -10.67
N ASP A 77 -14.80 -5.05 -11.56
CA ASP A 77 -14.36 -6.45 -11.52
C ASP A 77 -13.09 -6.68 -10.69
N ALA A 78 -12.46 -5.62 -10.19
CA ALA A 78 -11.20 -5.74 -9.44
C ALA A 78 -11.38 -6.54 -8.14
N GLY A 79 -10.52 -7.55 -7.99
CA GLY A 79 -10.47 -8.43 -6.83
C GLY A 79 -10.04 -7.71 -5.56
N VAL A 80 -10.17 -8.36 -4.40
CA VAL A 80 -9.79 -7.75 -3.10
C VAL A 80 -8.33 -7.29 -3.10
N ARG A 81 -7.43 -8.08 -3.67
CA ARG A 81 -5.99 -7.75 -3.73
C ARG A 81 -5.74 -6.52 -4.60
N GLU A 82 -6.35 -6.48 -5.77
CA GLU A 82 -6.23 -5.36 -6.71
C GLU A 82 -6.79 -4.08 -6.10
N MET A 83 -7.95 -4.15 -5.45
CA MET A 83 -8.57 -3.01 -4.78
C MET A 83 -7.71 -2.46 -3.64
N THR A 84 -7.05 -3.33 -2.86
CA THR A 84 -6.08 -2.87 -1.85
C THR A 84 -4.87 -2.19 -2.49
N SER A 85 -4.41 -2.68 -3.64
CA SER A 85 -3.34 -2.02 -4.41
C SER A 85 -3.79 -0.65 -4.92
N LEU A 86 -4.97 -0.58 -5.54
CA LEU A 86 -5.54 0.65 -6.11
C LEU A 86 -5.77 1.72 -5.02
N LEU A 87 -6.30 1.35 -3.86
CA LEU A 87 -6.43 2.28 -2.73
C LEU A 87 -5.09 2.85 -2.28
N PHE A 88 -4.02 2.06 -2.39
CA PHE A 88 -2.70 2.50 -2.01
C PHE A 88 -2.06 3.39 -3.08
N HIS A 89 -2.14 3.03 -4.36
CA HIS A 89 -1.52 3.84 -5.42
C HIS A 89 -2.25 5.16 -5.66
N GLU A 90 -3.60 5.16 -5.61
CA GLU A 90 -4.38 6.35 -5.94
C GLU A 90 -4.62 7.27 -4.73
N TYR A 91 -4.71 6.70 -3.52
CA TYR A 91 -5.08 7.46 -2.32
C TYR A 91 -4.07 7.32 -1.18
N SER A 92 -2.98 6.57 -1.36
CA SER A 92 -2.00 6.27 -0.29
C SER A 92 -2.60 5.57 0.93
N ILE A 93 -3.75 4.88 0.78
CA ILE A 93 -4.46 4.22 1.87
C ILE A 93 -4.16 2.72 1.89
N LEU A 94 -3.59 2.23 2.99
CA LEU A 94 -3.46 0.79 3.25
C LEU A 94 -4.65 0.27 4.06
N ALA A 95 -5.66 -0.26 3.37
CA ALA A 95 -6.82 -0.88 4.03
C ALA A 95 -6.60 -2.37 4.32
N SER A 96 -7.14 -2.85 5.45
CA SER A 96 -7.20 -4.30 5.71
C SER A 96 -8.23 -4.97 4.80
N ARG A 97 -8.04 -6.26 4.48
CA ARG A 97 -8.88 -7.03 3.56
C ARG A 97 -10.37 -7.11 3.95
N THR A 98 -10.72 -6.75 5.18
CA THR A 98 -12.04 -7.03 5.79
C THR A 98 -13.08 -5.94 5.51
N TYR A 99 -12.77 -4.91 4.71
CA TYR A 99 -13.62 -3.73 4.58
C TYR A 99 -14.93 -3.93 3.80
N GLU A 100 -15.09 -5.03 3.05
CA GLU A 100 -16.27 -5.24 2.20
C GLU A 100 -16.99 -6.58 2.43
N PRO A 101 -17.50 -6.85 3.64
CA PRO A 101 -18.14 -8.13 3.94
C PRO A 101 -19.39 -8.40 3.08
N HIS A 102 -20.08 -7.35 2.60
CA HIS A 102 -21.30 -7.46 1.81
C HIS A 102 -21.03 -7.71 0.31
N LEU A 103 -19.99 -7.09 -0.28
CA LEU A 103 -19.64 -7.28 -1.69
C LEU A 103 -18.93 -8.62 -1.95
N VAL A 104 -18.26 -9.18 -0.94
CA VAL A 104 -17.70 -10.56 -1.01
C VAL A 104 -18.80 -11.60 -1.29
N ARG A 105 -20.02 -11.39 -0.78
CA ARG A 105 -21.16 -12.30 -1.04
C ARG A 105 -21.59 -12.24 -2.50
N GLN A 106 -21.69 -11.06 -3.10
CA GLN A 106 -22.03 -10.91 -4.52
C GLN A 106 -20.98 -11.55 -5.44
N ARG A 107 -19.68 -11.42 -5.14
CA ARG A 107 -18.62 -12.06 -5.94
C ARG A 107 -18.66 -13.59 -5.92
N LYS A 108 -19.08 -14.20 -4.81
CA LYS A 108 -19.27 -15.66 -4.74
C LYS A 108 -20.38 -16.13 -5.67
N VAL A 109 -21.39 -15.31 -5.92
CA VAL A 109 -22.52 -15.63 -6.81
C VAL A 109 -22.09 -15.51 -8.29
N ASN A 110 -21.23 -14.54 -8.61
CA ASN A 110 -20.77 -14.27 -9.98
C ASN A 110 -19.57 -15.11 -10.43
N ARG A 111 -19.11 -16.09 -9.65
CA ARG A 111 -18.13 -17.06 -10.16
C ARG A 111 -18.82 -17.97 -11.17
N LEU A 112 -18.42 -17.86 -12.43
CA LEU A 112 -18.75 -18.86 -13.46
C LEU A 112 -18.33 -20.25 -12.96
N LYS A 113 -19.26 -21.21 -13.07
CA LYS A 113 -19.02 -22.63 -12.76
C LYS A 113 -18.12 -23.27 -13.81
#